data_AF-A0A9D8Q0X4-F1
#
_entry.id   AF-A0A9D8Q0X4-F1
#
_cell.length_a   1.000
_cell.length_b   1.000
_cell.length_c   1.000
_cell.angle_alpha   90.00
_cell.angle_beta   90.00
_cell.angle_gamma   90.00
#
_symmetry.space_group_name_H-M   'P 1'
#
loop_
_entity.id
_entity.type
_entity.pdbx_description
1 polymer ?
#
loop_
_entity_poly.entity_id
_entity_poly.type
_entity_poly.pdbx_seq_one_letter_code
_entity_poly.pdbx_strand_id
1 'polypeptide(L)'
;MKVLEVAPGQPAKTPAPKGIGGPDRVAAILLTMGKPLASRLMKYFEPDEIKLITRSVADLPPVAAPELRALIEEFANQFASGASLVGKASE
;
A
#
# COMPACT_ATOMS: atom_id res chain seq x y z
N MET A 1 16.48 -50.98 -18.36
CA MET A 1 16.91 -49.57 -18.57
C MET A 1 15.64 -48.74 -18.73
N LYS A 2 15.24 -48.01 -17.68
CA LYS A 2 13.99 -47.22 -17.68
C LYS A 2 14.37 -45.79 -18.04
N VAL A 3 13.99 -45.38 -19.25
CA VAL A 3 14.18 -44.02 -19.75
C VAL A 3 13.37 -43.05 -18.87
N LEU A 4 14.06 -42.07 -18.28
CA LEU A 4 13.43 -41.01 -17.50
C LEU A 4 13.00 -39.92 -18.50
N GLU A 5 11.70 -39.82 -18.74
CA GLU A 5 11.10 -38.73 -19.49
C GLU A 5 11.20 -37.44 -18.67
N VAL A 6 12.01 -36.48 -19.15
CA VAL A 6 12.17 -35.17 -18.53
C VAL A 6 11.09 -34.26 -19.12
N ALA A 7 10.03 -34.02 -18.36
CA ALA A 7 9.02 -33.02 -18.69
C ALA A 7 9.65 -31.60 -18.63
N PRO A 8 9.33 -30.70 -19.58
CA PRO A 8 9.85 -29.33 -19.54
C PRO A 8 9.24 -28.57 -18.37
N GLY A 9 10.14 -27.97 -17.58
CA GLY A 9 9.83 -27.18 -16.40
C GLY A 9 8.80 -26.09 -16.70
N GLN A 10 7.71 -26.13 -15.94
CA GLN A 10 6.72 -25.07 -15.90
C GLN A 10 7.44 -23.77 -15.43
N PRO A 11 7.31 -22.63 -16.12
CA PRO A 11 7.94 -21.40 -15.68
C PRO A 11 7.38 -21.06 -14.31
N ALA A 12 8.25 -21.10 -13.31
CA ALA A 12 7.94 -20.64 -11.96
C ALA A 12 7.35 -19.23 -12.11
N LYS A 13 6.06 -19.11 -11.77
CA LYS A 13 5.41 -17.81 -11.66
C LYS A 13 6.08 -17.11 -10.50
N THR A 14 7.12 -16.33 -10.77
CA THR A 14 7.72 -15.42 -9.79
C THR A 14 6.56 -14.54 -9.32
N PRO A 15 6.14 -14.61 -8.04
CA PRO A 15 5.13 -13.69 -7.56
C PRO A 15 5.71 -12.29 -7.75
N ALA A 16 5.06 -11.48 -8.59
CA ALA A 16 5.38 -10.06 -8.69
C ALA A 16 5.42 -9.50 -7.26
N PRO A 17 6.39 -8.60 -6.93
CA PRO A 17 6.40 -7.97 -5.63
C PRO A 17 5.01 -7.38 -5.42
N LYS A 18 4.30 -7.86 -4.39
CA LYS A 18 3.03 -7.28 -3.99
C LYS A 18 3.35 -5.86 -3.57
N GLY A 19 3.18 -4.91 -4.48
CA GLY A 19 3.31 -3.50 -4.17
C GLY A 19 2.38 -3.18 -3.00
N ILE A 20 2.82 -2.27 -2.13
CA ILE A 20 2.02 -1.79 -1.00
C ILE A 20 0.65 -1.32 -1.54
N GLY A 21 -0.42 -1.97 -1.07
CA GLY A 21 -1.79 -1.65 -1.48
C GLY A 21 -2.24 -0.29 -0.95
N GLY A 22 -3.35 0.25 -1.46
CA GLY A 22 -3.87 1.57 -1.06
C GLY A 22 -4.01 1.75 0.47
N PRO A 23 -4.67 0.82 1.20
CA PRO A 23 -4.77 0.89 2.65
C PRO A 23 -3.42 0.82 3.38
N ASP A 24 -2.50 -0.01 2.89
CA ASP A 24 -1.14 -0.15 3.44
C ASP A 24 -0.32 1.13 3.22
N ARG A 25 -0.49 1.79 2.08
CA ARG A 25 0.11 3.10 1.78
C ARG A 25 -0.36 4.16 2.77
N VAL A 26 -1.68 4.22 3.01
CA VAL A 26 -2.26 5.16 3.99
C VAL A 26 -1.75 4.85 5.39
N ALA A 27 -1.72 3.58 5.79
CA ALA A 27 -1.17 3.14 7.07
C ALA A 27 0.30 3.59 7.24
N ALA A 28 1.15 3.35 6.25
CA ALA A 28 2.57 3.73 6.28
C ALA A 28 2.76 5.25 6.44
N ILE A 29 1.99 6.06 5.68
CA ILE A 29 2.05 7.52 5.77
C ILE A 29 1.59 8.00 7.16
N LEU A 30 0.45 7.49 7.66
CA LEU A 30 -0.09 7.88 8.96
C LEU A 30 0.88 7.54 10.10
N LEU A 31 1.50 6.36 10.07
CA LEU A 31 2.51 5.96 11.05
C LEU A 31 3.73 6.90 11.01
N THR A 32 4.15 7.31 9.81
CA THR A 32 5.30 8.22 9.63
C THR A 32 5.03 9.63 10.16
N MET A 33 3.79 10.12 10.07
CA MET A 33 3.39 11.44 10.59
C MET A 33 3.35 11.50 12.13
N GLY A 34 3.25 10.36 12.80
CA GLY A 34 3.09 10.28 14.24
C GLY A 34 1.70 10.65 14.74
N LYS A 35 1.47 10.37 16.02
CA LYS A 35 0.14 10.39 16.66
C LYS A 35 -0.63 11.72 16.51
N PRO A 36 -0.05 12.91 16.70
CA PRO A 36 -0.82 14.16 16.68
C PRO A 36 -1.43 14.48 15.31
N LEU A 37 -0.66 14.28 14.24
CA LEU A 37 -1.09 14.53 12.86
C LEU A 37 -2.03 13.43 12.36
N ALA A 38 -1.67 12.16 12.60
CA ALA A 38 -2.50 11.02 12.21
C ALA A 38 -3.90 11.08 12.86
N SER A 39 -3.98 11.43 14.15
CA SER A 39 -5.26 11.53 14.86
C SER A 39 -6.15 12.65 14.33
N ARG A 40 -5.57 13.71 13.74
CA ARG A 40 -6.34 14.77 13.07
C ARG A 40 -6.89 14.27 11.74
N LEU A 41 -6.07 13.56 10.96
CA LEU A 41 -6.50 12.98 9.68
C LEU A 41 -7.57 11.90 9.85
N MET A 42 -7.47 11.05 10.88
CA MET A 42 -8.45 10.00 11.16
C MET A 42 -9.88 10.50 11.36
N LYS A 43 -10.08 11.78 11.71
CA LYS A 43 -11.41 12.39 11.87
C LYS A 43 -12.15 12.61 10.55
N TYR A 44 -11.46 12.55 9.42
CA TYR A 44 -12.04 12.78 8.08
C TYR A 44 -12.38 11.48 7.35
N PHE A 45 -12.11 10.32 7.96
CA PHE A 45 -12.42 9.02 7.40
C PHE A 45 -13.74 8.50 7.96
N GLU A 46 -14.47 7.75 7.14
CA GLU A 46 -15.66 7.03 7.57
C GLU A 46 -15.30 5.84 8.48
N PRO A 47 -16.22 5.36 9.33
CA PRO A 47 -15.94 4.28 10.28
C PRO A 47 -15.36 3.01 9.64
N ASP A 48 -15.81 2.64 8.44
CA ASP A 48 -15.32 1.46 7.74
C ASP A 48 -13.93 1.66 7.13
N GLU A 49 -13.60 2.88 6.72
CA GLU A 49 -12.24 3.23 6.27
C GLU A 49 -11.26 3.20 7.45
N ILE A 50 -11.67 3.71 8.62
CA ILE A 50 -10.86 3.64 9.84
C ILE A 50 -10.56 2.18 10.22
N LYS A 51 -11.55 1.28 10.15
CA LYS A 51 -11.34 -0.16 10.38
C LYS A 51 -10.32 -0.73 9.38
N LEU A 52 -10.46 -0.38 8.11
CA LEU A 52 -9.56 -0.84 7.05
C LEU A 52 -8.12 -0.38 7.28
N ILE A 53 -7.93 0.90 7.61
CA ILE A 53 -6.62 1.48 7.91
C ILE A 53 -6.01 0.86 9.16
N THR A 54 -6.79 0.67 10.23
CA THR A 54 -6.32 0.11 11.49
C THR A 54 -5.87 -1.34 11.32
N ARG A 55 -6.61 -2.13 10.52
CA ARG A 55 -6.19 -3.48 10.14
C ARG A 55 -4.89 -3.45 9.35
N SER A 56 -4.79 -2.55 8.38
CA SER A 56 -3.59 -2.41 7.55
C SER A 56 -2.37 -2.02 8.38
N VAL A 57 -2.52 -1.14 9.38
CA VAL A 57 -1.44 -0.81 10.34
C VAL A 57 -0.96 -2.04 11.11
N ALA A 58 -1.89 -2.91 11.55
CA ALA A 58 -1.55 -4.11 12.30
C ALA A 58 -0.83 -5.17 11.44
N ASP A 59 -1.22 -5.28 10.17
CA ASP A 59 -0.71 -6.27 9.22
C ASP A 59 0.46 -5.74 8.36
N LEU A 60 0.86 -4.47 8.53
CA LEU A 60 1.83 -3.80 7.66
C LEU A 60 3.20 -4.49 7.76
N PRO A 61 3.76 -5.03 6.65
CA PRO A 61 5.12 -5.51 6.65
C PRO A 61 6.10 -4.33 6.81
N PRO A 62 7.35 -4.59 7.25
CA PRO A 62 8.38 -3.56 7.29
C PRO A 62 8.53 -2.87 5.93
N VAL A 63 8.31 -1.56 5.90
CA VAL A 63 8.46 -0.73 4.69
C VAL A 63 9.88 -0.18 4.65
N ALA A 64 10.57 -0.35 3.53
CA ALA A 64 11.92 0.18 3.37
C ALA A 64 11.90 1.72 3.29
N ALA A 65 12.86 2.38 3.92
CA ALA A 65 12.99 3.84 3.90
C ALA A 65 12.91 4.47 2.48
N PRO A 66 13.59 3.95 1.43
CA PRO A 66 13.47 4.52 0.09
C PRO A 66 12.07 4.36 -0.52
N GLU A 67 11.38 3.26 -0.22
CA GLU A 67 10.01 3.02 -0.69
C GLU A 67 9.02 3.99 -0.03
N LEU A 68 9.15 4.19 1.28
CA LEU A 68 8.36 5.17 2.03
C LEU A 68 8.60 6.60 1.52
N ARG A 69 9.86 6.95 1.22
CA ARG A 69 10.19 8.28 0.68
C ARG A 69 9.54 8.50 -0.68
N ALA A 70 9.65 7.54 -1.59
CA ALA A 70 9.01 7.61 -2.91
C ALA A 70 7.49 7.78 -2.78
N LEU A 71 6.86 7.06 -1.85
CA LEU A 71 5.44 7.20 -1.55
C LEU A 71 5.06 8.62 -1.08
N ILE A 72 5.86 9.21 -0.19
CA ILE A 72 5.60 10.58 0.31
C ILE A 72 5.77 11.62 -0.80
N GLU A 73 6.82 11.48 -1.62
CA GLU A 73 7.07 12.39 -2.75
C GLU A 73 5.94 12.30 -3.79
N GLU A 74 5.44 11.09 -4.08
CA GLU A 74 4.28 10.88 -4.95
C GLU A 74 3.04 11.62 -4.41
N PHE A 75 2.71 11.44 -3.12
CA PHE A 75 1.58 12.14 -2.50
C PHE A 75 1.75 13.66 -2.53
N ALA A 76 2.94 14.17 -2.17
CA ALA A 76 3.23 15.60 -2.19
C ALA A 76 3.06 16.21 -3.59
N ASN A 77 3.54 15.51 -4.62
CA ASN A 77 3.39 15.92 -6.01
C ASN A 77 1.92 15.94 -6.46
N GLN A 78 1.11 14.97 -6.02
CA GLN A 78 -0.33 14.97 -6.27
C GLN A 78 -1.03 16.17 -5.61
N PHE A 79 -0.69 16.52 -4.37
CA PHE A 79 -1.24 17.74 -3.72
C PHE A 79 -0.80 19.02 -4.42
N ALA A 80 0.48 19.13 -4.80
CA ALA A 80 1.05 20.32 -5.41
C ALA A 80 0.55 20.58 -6.85
N SER A 81 0.32 19.51 -7.62
CA SER A 81 -0.24 19.59 -8.98
C SER A 81 -1.73 19.94 -9.01
N GLY A 82 -2.35 20.16 -7.84
CA GLY A 82 -3.78 20.45 -7.75
C GLY A 82 -4.62 19.26 -8.15
N ALA A 83 -4.29 18.06 -7.65
CA ALA A 83 -5.06 16.87 -7.93
C ALA A 83 -6.54 17.12 -7.60
N SER A 84 -7.36 17.15 -8.65
CA SER A 84 -8.75 16.73 -8.55
C SER A 84 -8.68 15.30 -8.03
N LEU A 85 -8.82 15.12 -6.72
CA LEU A 85 -9.01 13.82 -6.08
C LEU A 85 -10.37 13.32 -6.57
N VAL A 86 -10.41 12.85 -7.81
CA VAL A 86 -11.54 12.11 -8.36
C VAL A 86 -11.46 10.75 -7.67
N GLY A 87 -11.98 10.69 -6.44
CA GLY A 87 -12.38 9.43 -5.86
C GLY A 87 -13.29 8.79 -6.89
N LYS A 88 -12.90 7.62 -7.41
CA LYS A 88 -13.89 6.74 -8.03
C LYS A 88 -14.79 6.30 -6.88
N ALA A 89 -15.74 7.15 -6.48
CA ALA A 89 -16.96 6.75 -5.82
C ALA A 89 -17.65 5.83 -6.83
N SER A 90 -17.24 4.57 -6.81
CA SER A 90 -17.98 3.50 -7.44
C SER A 90 -19.08 3.21 -6.43
N GLU A 91 -20.27 3.65 -6.81
CA GLU A 91 -21.59 3.35 -6.25
C GLU A 91 -21.76 1.88 -5.82
#